data_AF-A0A448XFN5-F1
#
_entry.id   AF-A0A448XFN5-F1
#
_cell.length_a   1.000
_cell.length_b   1.000
_cell.length_c   1.000
_cell.angle_alpha   90.00
_cell.angle_beta   90.00
_cell.angle_gamma   90.00
#
_symmetry.space_group_name_H-M   'P 1'
#
loop_
_entity.id
_entity.type
_entity.pdbx_description
1 polymer ?
#
loop_
_entity_poly.entity_id
_entity_poly.type
_entity_poly.pdbx_seq_one_letter_code
_entity_poly.pdbx_strand_id
1 'polypeptide(L)' 'MGVCGLSFEASSPASNIFGGLNPEANEYPWLVSLKVHGRHFCGGSILHAKWVITASHCFVDSGPIIII' A
#
# COMPACT_ATOMS: atom_id res chain seq x y z
N MET A 1 13.68 -10.11 14.41
CA MET A 1 13.62 -9.74 12.98
C MET A 1 12.74 -10.76 12.29
N GLY A 2 11.66 -10.31 11.64
CA GLY A 2 10.71 -11.18 10.95
C GLY A 2 11.00 -11.27 9.45
N VAL A 3 10.30 -12.17 8.78
CA VAL A 3 10.30 -12.28 7.30
C VAL A 3 9.31 -11.28 6.70
N CYS A 4 9.55 -10.82 5.47
CA CYS A 4 8.69 -9.92 4.71
C CYS A 4 8.12 -10.62 3.46
N GLY A 5 7.12 -10.00 2.82
CA GLY A 5 6.59 -10.47 1.52
C GLY A 5 5.66 -11.68 1.59
N LEU A 6 5.22 -12.09 2.78
CA LEU A 6 4.21 -13.14 2.94
C LEU A 6 2.81 -12.53 2.92
N SER A 7 2.00 -12.94 1.94
CA SER A 7 0.56 -12.66 1.91
C SER A 7 -0.21 -13.70 2.74
N PHE A 8 -1.39 -13.32 3.24
CA PHE A 8 -2.20 -14.20 4.09
C PHE A 8 -2.99 -15.24 3.28
N GLU A 9 -3.29 -14.94 2.01
CA GLU A 9 -3.83 -15.86 1.00
C GLU A 9 -2.83 -15.95 -0.16
N ALA A 10 -2.71 -17.13 -0.79
CA ALA A 10 -1.89 -17.27 -1.99
C ALA A 10 -2.48 -16.38 -3.08
N SER A 11 -1.72 -15.39 -3.55
CA SER A 11 -2.12 -14.50 -4.65
C SER A 11 -2.73 -15.33 -5.78
N SER A 12 -4.01 -15.09 -6.09
CA SER A 12 -4.69 -15.80 -7.17
C SER A 12 -3.85 -15.67 -8.45
N PRO A 13 -3.45 -16.78 -9.10
CA PRO A 13 -2.49 -16.69 -10.19
C PRO A 13 -3.19 -16.21 -11.48
N ALA A 14 -3.37 -14.88 -11.61
CA ALA A 14 -3.01 -14.04 -12.77
C ALA A 14 -3.66 -12.63 -12.67
N SER A 15 -2.91 -11.59 -12.27
CA SER A 15 -3.33 -10.18 -12.38
C SER A 15 -2.48 -9.43 -13.42
N ASN A 16 -3.05 -9.17 -14.60
CA ASN A 16 -2.45 -8.30 -15.62
C ASN A 16 -3.38 -7.10 -15.83
N ILE A 17 -3.48 -6.30 -14.76
CA ILE A 17 -4.46 -5.24 -14.52
C ILE A 17 -4.68 -4.34 -15.74
N PHE A 18 -5.83 -4.50 -16.40
CA PHE A 18 -6.75 -3.42 -16.74
C PHE A 18 -8.14 -3.93 -16.33
N GLY A 19 -8.87 -3.19 -15.50
CA GLY A 19 -10.10 -3.64 -14.82
C GLY A 19 -9.86 -4.36 -13.49
N GLY A 20 -8.84 -5.22 -13.42
CA GLY A 20 -8.38 -5.83 -12.16
C GLY A 20 -9.42 -6.66 -11.41
N LEU A 21 -9.05 -7.07 -10.20
CA LEU A 21 -9.94 -7.75 -9.25
C LEU A 21 -9.84 -7.02 -7.90
N ASN A 22 -10.93 -7.03 -7.13
CA ASN A 22 -10.88 -6.55 -5.76
C ASN A 22 -10.10 -7.56 -4.92
N PRO A 23 -9.09 -7.09 -4.16
CA PRO A 23 -8.37 -7.97 -3.27
C PRO A 23 -9.25 -8.40 -2.10
N GLU A 24 -9.00 -9.60 -1.59
CA GLU A 24 -9.54 -10.03 -0.31
C GLU A 24 -8.93 -9.23 0.85
N ALA A 25 -9.63 -9.20 1.99
CA ALA A 25 -9.13 -8.50 3.17
C ALA A 25 -7.76 -9.07 3.59
N ASN A 26 -6.76 -8.19 3.72
CA ASN A 26 -5.38 -8.53 4.07
C ASN A 26 -4.62 -9.40 3.03
N GLU A 27 -5.08 -9.46 1.78
CA GLU A 27 -4.35 -10.14 0.70
C GLU A 27 -2.97 -9.52 0.47
N TYR A 28 -2.89 -8.18 0.50
CA TYR A 28 -1.65 -7.41 0.37
C TYR A 28 -1.37 -6.64 1.68
N PRO A 29 -0.85 -7.30 2.73
CA PRO A 29 -0.76 -6.72 4.07
C PRO A 29 0.23 -5.54 4.17
N TRP A 30 1.10 -5.39 3.18
CA TRP A 30 2.02 -4.26 3.09
C TRP A 30 1.42 -3.03 2.40
N LEU A 31 0.27 -3.14 1.71
CA LEU A 31 -0.32 -2.04 0.95
C LEU A 31 -0.93 -1.01 1.90
N VAL A 32 -0.54 0.27 1.75
CA VAL A 32 -1.05 1.37 2.57
C VAL A 32 -1.62 2.52 1.74
N SER A 33 -2.59 3.21 2.32
CA SER A 33 -3.25 4.40 1.80
C SER A 33 -2.60 5.66 2.35
N LEU A 34 -2.01 6.48 1.47
CA LEU A 34 -1.54 7.81 1.84
C LEU A 34 -2.68 8.80 1.67
N LYS A 35 -2.95 9.56 2.75
CA LYS A 35 -4.06 10.52 2.81
C LYS A 35 -3.58 11.92 3.16
N VAL A 36 -4.19 12.92 2.52
CA VAL A 36 -4.08 14.34 2.88
C VAL A 36 -5.49 14.87 3.06
N HIS A 37 -5.73 15.62 4.15
CA HIS A 37 -7.07 16.09 4.52
C HIS A 37 -8.13 14.96 4.55
N GLY A 38 -7.75 13.77 5.02
CA GLY A 38 -8.62 12.59 5.10
C GLY A 38 -8.92 11.89 3.77
N ARG A 39 -8.38 12.37 2.65
CA ARG A 39 -8.62 11.79 1.31
C ARG A 39 -7.39 11.04 0.80
N HIS A 40 -7.62 9.84 0.27
CA HIS A 40 -6.58 9.05 -0.41
C HIS A 40 -6.11 9.75 -1.67
N PHE A 41 -4.79 9.77 -1.89
CA PHE A 41 -4.20 10.34 -3.09
C PHE A 41 -3.04 9.52 -3.67
N CYS A 42 -2.34 8.74 -2.84
CA CYS A 42 -1.24 7.87 -3.26
C CYS A 42 -1.23 6.57 -2.45
N GLY A 43 -0.54 5.56 -2.98
CA GLY A 43 -0.24 4.32 -2.27
C GLY A 43 1.18 4.29 -1.69
N GLY A 44 1.44 3.30 -0.85
CA GLY A 44 2.78 2.95 -0.40
C GLY A 44 2.89 1.47 -0.03
N SER A 45 4.08 1.04 0.39
CA SER A 45 4.30 -0.30 0.91
C SER A 45 5.11 -0.30 2.20
N ILE A 46 4.67 -1.07 3.19
CA ILE A 46 5.41 -1.26 4.44
C ILE A 46 6.70 -2.03 4.12
N LEU A 47 7.85 -1.37 4.32
CA LEU A 47 9.18 -1.97 4.17
C LEU A 47 9.69 -2.53 5.50
N HIS A 48 9.31 -1.87 6.60
CA HIS A 48 9.70 -2.25 7.96
C HIS A 48 8.68 -1.72 8.97
N ALA A 49 8.76 -2.16 10.23
CA ALA A 49 7.84 -1.80 11.31
C ALA A 49 7.60 -0.29 11.54
N LYS A 50 8.46 0.58 11.01
CA LYS A 50 8.35 2.04 11.10
C LYS A 50 8.60 2.76 9.76
N TRP A 51 8.71 2.00 8.66
CA TRP A 51 9.12 2.56 7.37
C TRP A 51 8.16 2.11 6.27
N VAL A 52 7.67 3.10 5.52
CA VAL A 52 6.86 2.93 4.31
C VAL A 52 7.64 3.52 3.14
N ILE A 53 7.65 2.81 2.02
CA ILE A 53 8.18 3.30 0.75
C ILE A 53 7.03 3.74 -0.16
N THR A 54 7.24 4.81 -0.93
CA THR A 54 6.28 5.35 -1.91
C THR A 54 7.04 6.05 -3.05
N ALA A 55 6.32 6.50 -4.08
CA ALA A 55 6.90 7.26 -5.18
C ALA A 55 7.28 8.67 -4.74
N SER A 56 8.38 9.22 -5.27
CA SER A 56 8.87 10.56 -4.91
C SER A 56 7.85 11.67 -5.20
N HIS A 57 7.07 11.55 -6.27
CA HIS A 57 6.06 12.54 -6.64
C HIS A 57 4.83 12.54 -5.69
N CYS A 58 4.74 11.59 -4.75
CA CYS A 58 3.70 11.59 -3.72
C CYS A 58 4.05 12.45 -2.50
N PHE A 59 5.29 12.94 -2.38
CA PHE A 59 5.64 13.94 -1.36
C PHE A 59 5.13 15.31 -1.79
N VAL A 60 4.01 15.73 -1.23
CA VAL A 60 3.30 16.97 -1.58
C VAL A 60 3.29 17.96 -0.41
N ASP A 61 3.39 19.26 -0.71
CA ASP A 61 3.32 20.34 0.29
C ASP A 61 1.87 20.71 0.68
N SER A 62 0.93 19.79 0.47
CA SER A 62 -0.51 20.03 0.62
C SER A 62 -1.04 19.76 2.03
N GLY A 63 -0.18 19.49 3.00
CA GLY A 63 -0.52 19.16 4.39
C GLY A 63 0.12 17.87 4.88
N PRO A 64 -0.14 17.45 6.14
CA PRO A 64 0.44 16.24 6.68
C PRO A 64 -0.08 15.00 5.96
N ILE A 65 0.83 14.13 5.55
CA ILE A 65 0.51 12.81 4.97
C ILE A 65 0.22 11.85 6.13
N ILE A 66 -0.98 11.29 6.14
CA ILE A 66 -1.41 10.25 7.07
C ILE A 66 -1.37 8.90 6.35
N ILE A 67 -0.82 7.88 7.01
CA ILE A 67 -0.72 6.51 6.49
C ILE A 67 -1.80 5.66 7.16
N ILE A 68 -2.63 4.97 6.36
CA ILE A 68 -3.67 4.03 6.81
C ILE A 68 -3.48 2.69 6.14
#